data_AF-A0ABD1PVV3-F1
#
_entry.id   AF-A0ABD1PVV3-F1
#
_cell.length_a   1.000
_cell.length_b   1.000
_cell.length_c   1.000
_cell.angle_alpha   90.00
_cell.angle_beta   90.00
_cell.angle_gamma   90.00
#
_symmetry.space_group_name_H-M   'P 1'
#
loop_
_entity.id
_entity.type
_entity.pdbx_description
1 polymer ?
#
loop_
_entity_poly.entity_id
_entity_poly.type
_entity_poly.pdbx_seq_one_letter_code
_entity_poly.pdbx_strand_id
1 'polypeptide(L)'
;MNVQQIGLNIITELVIGYIYPGRPLAYVSFKTYGYISMSQAIGFLNDFKLGHYMKVPPKSMFIVQLVETIVSSSVYFGTSWWLLTTVEHICDPSLLPEGRPCTCPGDDVFHNASIIWGVTGPMRMFSKGV
;
A
#
# COMPACT_ATOMS: atom_id res chain seq x y z
N MET A 1 5.34 -0.03 -22.29
CA MET A 1 4.29 1.01 -22.27
C MET A 1 4.33 1.56 -20.86
N ASN A 2 4.95 2.73 -20.67
CA ASN A 2 5.25 3.24 -19.32
C ASN A 2 3.95 3.59 -18.62
N VAL A 3 3.49 2.71 -17.72
CA VAL A 3 2.43 3.09 -16.80
C VAL A 3 3.08 3.93 -15.72
N GLN A 4 3.14 5.22 -16.01
CA GLN A 4 3.73 6.19 -15.12
C GLN A 4 2.74 6.33 -13.96
N GLN A 5 3.07 5.79 -12.79
CA GLN A 5 2.47 6.19 -11.52
C GLN A 5 2.95 7.63 -11.25
N ILE A 6 2.43 8.57 -12.02
CA ILE A 6 2.89 9.96 -12.06
C ILE A 6 2.44 10.61 -10.76
N GLY A 7 3.30 10.63 -9.74
CA GLY A 7 3.35 11.67 -8.68
C GLY A 7 2.09 11.98 -7.87
N LEU A 8 0.96 11.33 -8.15
CA LEU A 8 -0.36 11.60 -7.59
C LEU A 8 -0.44 11.14 -6.16
N ASN A 9 0.32 10.11 -5.81
CA ASN A 9 0.39 9.56 -4.47
C ASN A 9 0.82 10.64 -3.45
N ILE A 10 1.86 11.41 -3.78
CA ILE A 10 2.35 12.51 -2.94
C ILE A 10 1.32 13.64 -2.89
N ILE A 11 0.64 13.96 -4.01
CA ILE A 11 -0.36 15.03 -4.04
C ILE A 11 -1.59 14.65 -3.19
N THR A 12 -2.06 13.40 -3.28
CA THR A 12 -3.18 12.90 -2.47
C THR A 12 -2.82 12.82 -1.00
N GLU A 13 -1.60 12.40 -0.67
CA GLU A 13 -1.06 12.38 0.70
C GLU A 13 -0.95 13.80 1.27
N LEU A 14 -0.54 14.78 0.47
CA LEU A 14 -0.38 16.17 0.87
C LEU A 14 -1.75 16.86 1.05
N VAL A 15 -2.72 16.57 0.18
CA VAL A 15 -4.10 17.08 0.29
C VAL A 15 -4.81 16.52 1.53
N ILE A 16 -4.75 15.21 1.78
CA ILE A 16 -5.40 14.62 2.97
C ILE A 16 -4.74 15.09 4.26
N GLY A 17 -3.41 15.24 4.26
CA GLY A 17 -2.66 15.80 5.38
C GLY A 17 -3.05 17.24 5.70
N TYR A 18 -3.47 18.02 4.69
CA TYR A 18 -3.98 19.39 4.89
C TYR A 18 -5.45 19.42 5.36
N ILE A 19 -6.29 18.50 4.87
CA ILE A 19 -7.72 18.46 5.19
C ILE A 19 -7.98 17.93 6.60
N TYR A 20 -7.21 16.91 7.05
CA TYR A 20 -7.44 16.26 8.33
C TYR A 20 -6.13 15.92 9.09
N PRO A 21 -5.36 16.94 9.50
CA PRO A 21 -4.11 16.75 10.22
C PRO A 21 -4.33 16.14 11.62
N GLY A 22 -3.42 15.28 12.06
CA GLY A 22 -3.42 14.68 13.39
C GLY A 22 -4.15 13.33 13.49
N ARG A 23 -4.69 12.80 12.39
CA ARG A 23 -5.35 11.48 12.35
C ARG A 23 -4.64 10.51 11.41
N PRO A 24 -3.71 9.69 11.91
CA PRO A 24 -2.94 8.74 11.09
C PRO A 24 -3.83 7.69 10.41
N LEU A 25 -4.91 7.26 11.08
CA LEU A 25 -5.88 6.31 10.51
C LEU A 25 -6.59 6.87 9.27
N ALA A 26 -6.90 8.17 9.25
CA ALA A 26 -7.50 8.81 8.09
C ALA A 26 -6.52 8.85 6.91
N TYR A 27 -5.26 9.17 7.17
CA TYR A 27 -4.20 9.15 6.16
C TYR A 27 -3.99 7.76 5.54
N VAL A 28 -3.87 6.72 6.38
CA VAL A 28 -3.66 5.35 5.89
C VAL A 28 -4.85 4.90 5.03
N SER A 29 -6.08 5.15 5.46
CA SER A 29 -7.26 4.81 4.68
C SER A 29 -7.28 5.49 3.31
N PHE A 30 -6.98 6.80 3.27
CA PHE A 30 -6.98 7.57 2.04
C PHE A 30 -5.85 7.16 1.09
N LYS A 31 -4.66 6.83 1.61
CA LYS A 31 -3.54 6.31 0.82
C LYS A 31 -3.90 4.97 0.16
N THR A 32 -4.55 4.08 0.92
CA THR A 32 -4.99 2.78 0.40
C THR A 32 -6.05 2.94 -0.70
N TYR A 33 -7.05 3.79 -0.47
CA TYR A 33 -8.10 4.06 -1.45
C TYR A 33 -7.63 4.88 -2.67
N GLY A 34 -6.65 5.76 -2.50
CA GLY A 34 -6.18 6.66 -3.57
C GLY A 34 -5.09 6.04 -4.45
N TYR A 35 -4.16 5.28 -3.86
CA TYR A 35 -2.99 4.81 -4.58
C TYR A 35 -2.88 3.30 -4.73
N ILE A 36 -3.13 2.55 -3.67
CA ILE A 36 -3.04 1.08 -3.73
C ILE A 36 -4.13 0.54 -4.66
N SER A 37 -5.34 1.10 -4.61
CA SER A 37 -6.41 0.77 -5.56
C SER A 37 -6.02 1.08 -7.01
N MET A 38 -5.36 2.22 -7.25
CA MET A 38 -4.99 2.68 -8.59
C MET A 38 -3.86 1.83 -9.18
N SER A 39 -2.86 1.46 -8.37
CA SER A 39 -1.80 0.56 -8.81
C SER A 39 -2.35 -0.82 -9.19
N GLN A 40 -3.33 -1.32 -8.44
CA GLN A 40 -3.99 -2.58 -8.74
C GLN A 40 -4.87 -2.49 -10.00
N ALA A 41 -5.60 -1.39 -10.18
CA ALA A 41 -6.38 -1.14 -11.40
C ALA A 41 -5.49 -1.05 -12.65
N ILE A 42 -4.30 -0.48 -12.53
CA ILE A 42 -3.29 -0.46 -13.60
C ILE A 42 -2.84 -1.88 -13.96
N GLY A 43 -2.53 -2.71 -12.95
CA GLY A 43 -2.16 -4.12 -13.16
C GLY A 43 -3.25 -4.87 -13.92
N PHE A 44 -4.49 -4.69 -13.46
CA PHE A 44 -5.68 -5.27 -14.08
C PHE A 44 -5.85 -4.87 -15.56
N LEU A 45 -5.61 -3.61 -15.90
CA LEU A 45 -5.64 -3.12 -17.28
C LEU A 45 -4.51 -3.69 -18.15
N ASN A 46 -3.31 -3.86 -17.58
CA ASN A 46 -2.19 -4.48 -18.28
C ASN A 46 -2.50 -5.93 -18.66
N ASP A 47 -3.10 -6.67 -17.73
CA ASP A 47 -3.49 -8.05 -17.96
C ASP A 47 -4.62 -8.17 -18.98
N PHE A 48 -5.59 -7.25 -18.98
CA PHE A 48 -6.61 -7.21 -20.05
C PHE A 48 -6.01 -6.97 -21.41
N LYS A 49 -4.99 -6.10 -21.48
CA LYS A 49 -4.29 -5.84 -22.72
C LYS A 49 -3.57 -7.11 -23.21
N LEU A 50 -2.90 -7.82 -22.31
CA LEU A 50 -2.28 -9.11 -22.62
C LEU A 50 -3.33 -10.14 -23.07
N GLY A 51 -4.47 -10.24 -22.37
CA GLY A 51 -5.58 -11.11 -22.72
C GLY A 51 -6.15 -10.83 -24.11
N HIS A 52 -6.23 -9.56 -24.50
CA HIS A 52 -6.61 -9.16 -25.85
C HIS A 52 -5.60 -9.64 -26.91
N TYR A 53 -4.29 -9.54 -26.63
CA TYR A 53 -3.26 -10.11 -27.51
C TYR A 53 -3.33 -11.64 -27.62
N MET A 54 -3.71 -12.34 -26.55
CA MET A 54 -3.85 -13.80 -26.51
C MET A 54 -5.23 -14.31 -26.98
N LYS A 55 -6.12 -13.42 -27.46
CA LYS A 55 -7.49 -13.74 -27.93
C LYS A 55 -8.38 -14.41 -26.86
N VAL A 56 -8.12 -14.16 -25.58
CA VAL A 56 -8.96 -14.65 -24.48
C VAL A 56 -10.21 -13.76 -24.37
N PRO A 57 -11.42 -14.34 -24.22
CA PRO A 57 -12.63 -13.55 -24.07
C PRO A 57 -12.58 -12.69 -22.78
N PRO A 58 -12.88 -11.37 -22.87
CA PRO A 58 -12.68 -10.44 -21.75
C PRO A 58 -13.55 -10.75 -20.53
N LYS A 59 -14.71 -11.39 -20.73
CA LYS A 59 -15.59 -11.82 -19.63
C LYS A 59 -14.96 -12.89 -18.74
N SER A 60 -14.24 -13.85 -19.35
CA SER A 60 -13.57 -14.91 -18.59
C SER A 60 -12.38 -14.35 -17.81
N MET A 61 -11.64 -13.40 -18.41
CA MET A 61 -10.49 -12.76 -17.77
C MET A 61 -10.90 -11.97 -16.52
N PHE A 62 -11.98 -11.18 -16.61
CA PHE A 62 -12.51 -10.42 -15.48
C PHE A 62 -12.85 -11.31 -14.27
N ILE A 63 -13.54 -12.44 -14.52
CA ILE A 63 -13.97 -13.35 -13.45
C ILE A 63 -12.76 -14.01 -12.80
N VAL A 64 -11.80 -14.49 -13.60
CA VAL A 64 -10.59 -15.14 -13.09
C VAL A 64 -9.77 -14.18 -12.21
N GLN A 65 -9.55 -12.94 -12.67
CA GLN A 65 -8.82 -11.94 -11.90
C GLN A 65 -9.54 -11.55 -10.61
N LEU A 66 -10.87 -11.49 -10.60
CA LEU A 66 -11.66 -11.19 -9.41
C LEU A 66 -11.53 -12.32 -8.37
N VAL A 67 -11.66 -13.57 -8.80
CA VAL A 67 -11.47 -14.75 -7.93
C VAL A 67 -10.04 -14.81 -7.41
N GLU A 68 -9.05 -14.59 -8.29
CA GLU A 68 -7.63 -14.57 -7.92
C GLU A 68 -7.34 -13.50 -6.87
N THR A 69 -7.90 -12.29 -7.02
CA THR A 69 -7.75 -11.21 -6.03
C THR A 69 -8.33 -11.60 -4.66
N ILE A 70 -9.50 -12.25 -4.62
CA ILE A 70 -10.11 -12.71 -3.36
C ILE A 70 -9.25 -13.79 -2.69
N VAL A 71 -8.77 -14.76 -3.47
CA VAL A 71 -7.92 -15.84 -2.94
C VAL A 71 -6.59 -15.29 -2.45
N SER A 72 -5.93 -14.45 -3.25
CA SER A 72 -4.64 -13.83 -2.93
C SER A 72 -4.72 -12.97 -1.67
N SER A 73 -5.75 -12.11 -1.55
CA SER A 73 -5.96 -11.29 -0.35
C SER A 73 -6.22 -12.13 0.90
N SER A 74 -6.98 -13.23 0.79
CA SER A 74 -7.25 -14.14 1.90
C SER A 74 -5.98 -14.86 2.38
N VAL A 75 -5.17 -15.38 1.45
CA VAL A 75 -3.91 -16.06 1.77
C VAL A 75 -2.91 -15.08 2.37
N TYR A 76 -2.80 -13.87 1.81
CA TYR A 76 -1.92 -12.83 2.34
C TYR A 76 -2.30 -12.47 3.77
N PHE A 77 -3.58 -12.17 4.03
CA PHE A 77 -4.07 -11.85 5.37
C PHE A 77 -3.82 -13.01 6.36
N GLY A 78 -4.13 -14.24 5.97
CA GLY A 78 -3.92 -15.42 6.82
C GLY A 78 -2.44 -15.65 7.14
N THR A 79 -1.56 -15.49 6.16
CA THR A 79 -0.11 -15.65 6.35
C THR A 79 0.44 -14.55 7.26
N SER A 80 0.05 -13.29 7.06
CA SER A 80 0.46 -12.18 7.92
C SER A 80 -0.03 -12.36 9.36
N TRP A 81 -1.28 -12.79 9.55
CA TRP A 81 -1.83 -13.08 10.87
C TRP A 81 -1.08 -14.21 11.58
N TRP A 82 -0.82 -15.30 10.87
CA TRP A 82 -0.05 -16.43 11.39
C TRP A 82 1.37 -16.02 11.78
N LEU A 83 2.02 -15.24 10.93
CA LEU A 83 3.39 -14.79 11.12
C LEU A 83 3.51 -13.87 12.36
N LEU A 84 2.58 -12.93 12.51
CA LEU A 84 2.54 -11.99 13.65
C LEU A 84 2.21 -12.66 14.99
N THR A 85 1.47 -13.77 14.98
CA THR A 85 1.11 -14.50 16.21
C THR A 85 2.16 -15.52 16.62
N THR A 86 2.96 -16.03 15.67
CA THR A 86 3.97 -17.06 15.94
C THR A 86 5.34 -16.46 16.31
N VAL A 87 5.67 -15.26 15.83
CA VAL A 87 6.96 -14.61 16.09
C VAL A 87 6.73 -13.24 16.73
N GLU A 88 7.05 -13.15 18.01
CA GLU A 88 7.07 -11.88 18.74
C GLU A 88 8.17 -10.96 18.17
N HIS A 89 7.83 -9.68 17.96
CA HIS A 89 8.75 -8.62 17.51
C HIS A 89 9.42 -8.84 16.13
N ILE A 90 8.68 -9.38 15.15
CA ILE A 90 9.22 -9.76 13.84
C ILE A 90 9.85 -8.62 13.01
N CYS A 91 9.52 -7.36 13.33
CA CYS A 91 10.02 -6.17 12.64
C CYS A 91 10.95 -5.31 13.53
N ASP A 92 11.31 -5.76 14.74
CA ASP A 92 12.20 -5.01 15.64
C ASP A 92 13.65 -5.52 15.54
N PRO A 93 14.54 -4.82 14.82
CA PRO A 93 15.92 -5.27 14.59
C PRO A 93 16.75 -5.38 15.89
N SER A 94 16.27 -4.84 17.01
CA SER A 94 16.96 -4.87 18.31
C SER A 94 16.67 -6.14 19.14
N LEU A 95 15.55 -6.81 18.88
CA LEU A 95 15.10 -8.01 19.59
C LEU A 95 15.29 -9.29 18.77
N LEU A 96 15.75 -9.16 17.52
CA LEU A 96 16.01 -10.26 16.60
C LEU A 96 17.38 -10.93 16.91
N PRO A 97 17.45 -12.27 17.08
CA PRO A 97 18.71 -12.96 17.24
C PRO A 97 19.59 -12.79 15.98
N GLU A 98 20.90 -12.57 16.19
CA GLU A 98 21.87 -12.32 15.11
C GLU A 98 21.79 -13.42 14.04
N GLY A 99 21.35 -13.06 12.83
CA GLY A 99 21.32 -13.96 11.67
C GLY A 99 19.96 -14.18 10.98
N ARG A 100 18.85 -13.59 11.45
CA ARG A 100 17.58 -13.59 10.68
C ARG A 100 17.39 -12.29 9.88
N PRO A 101 17.29 -12.33 8.53
CA PRO A 101 17.01 -11.17 7.70
C PRO A 101 15.50 -10.84 7.64
N CYS A 102 14.79 -10.91 8.77
CA CYS A 102 13.39 -10.49 8.86
C CYS A 102 13.34 -8.98 9.05
N THR A 103 13.58 -8.23 7.97
CA THR A 103 13.35 -6.79 7.93
C THR A 103 12.01 -6.51 7.27
N CYS A 104 11.19 -5.64 7.84
CA CYS A 104 9.86 -5.26 7.32
C CYS A 104 9.90 -3.85 6.68
N PRO A 105 10.71 -3.61 5.64
CA PRO A 105 10.96 -2.26 5.13
C PRO A 105 9.70 -1.63 4.51
N GLY A 106 8.76 -2.43 4.02
CA GLY A 106 7.48 -1.94 3.53
C GLY A 106 6.64 -1.34 4.65
N ASP A 107 6.36 -2.12 5.67
CA ASP A 107 5.53 -1.71 6.82
C ASP A 107 6.13 -0.53 7.58
N ASP A 108 7.46 -0.49 7.74
CA ASP A 108 8.16 0.65 8.38
C ASP A 108 7.98 1.93 7.58
N VAL A 109 8.07 1.88 6.24
CA VAL A 109 7.87 3.07 5.40
C VAL A 109 6.42 3.53 5.45
N PHE A 110 5.44 2.63 5.46
CA PHE A 110 4.03 2.99 5.62
C PHE A 110 3.74 3.60 7.00
N HIS A 111 4.33 3.03 8.06
CA HIS A 111 4.20 3.53 9.42
C HIS A 111 4.82 4.91 9.58
N ASN A 112 6.07 5.09 9.15
CA ASN A 112 6.79 6.36 9.19
C ASN A 112 6.07 7.44 8.36
N ALA A 113 5.59 7.10 7.16
CA ALA A 113 4.81 8.01 6.34
C ALA A 113 3.51 8.45 7.04
N SER A 114 2.82 7.54 7.75
CA SER A 114 1.60 7.87 8.49
C SER A 114 1.86 8.84 9.65
N ILE A 115 3.03 8.77 10.28
CA ILE A 115 3.44 9.70 11.34
C ILE A 115 3.80 11.07 10.75
N ILE A 116 4.62 11.07 9.71
CA ILE A 116 5.10 12.29 9.03
C ILE A 116 3.92 13.06 8.43
N TRP A 117 3.12 12.41 7.59
CA TRP A 117 2.08 13.10 6.81
C TRP A 117 0.71 13.08 7.49
N GLY A 118 0.39 12.05 8.29
CA GLY A 118 -0.91 11.92 8.97
C GLY A 118 -0.95 12.54 10.37
N VAL A 119 0.08 12.36 11.20
CA VAL A 119 0.13 12.91 12.57
C VAL A 119 0.69 14.32 12.59
N THR A 120 1.85 14.56 12.00
CA THR A 120 2.50 15.88 12.01
C THR A 120 1.77 16.84 11.08
N GLY A 121 1.41 16.35 9.88
CA GLY A 121 0.68 17.08 8.87
C GLY A 121 1.55 18.16 8.18
N PRO A 122 1.33 18.41 6.88
CA PRO A 122 2.07 19.41 6.11
C PRO A 122 1.96 20.82 6.68
N MET A 123 0.87 21.14 7.40
CA MET A 123 0.69 22.45 8.05
C MET A 123 1.76 22.73 9.12
N ARG A 124 2.27 21.71 9.84
CA ARG A 124 3.38 21.90 10.81
C ARG A 124 4.76 21.77 10.19
N MET A 125 4.89 21.05 9.07
CA MET A 125 6.15 20.90 8.34
C MET A 125 6.51 22.13 7.48
N PHE A 126 5.49 22.81 6.94
CA PHE A 126 5.64 23.99 6.08
C PHE A 126 5.05 25.26 6.70
N SER A 127 4.73 25.25 8.01
CA SER A 127 4.42 26.48 8.74
C SER A 127 5.60 27.44 8.63
N LYS A 128 5.34 28.74 8.43
CA LYS A 128 6.38 29.78 8.49
C LYS A 128 7.20 29.58 9.75
N GLY A 129 8.52 29.44 9.56
CA GLY A 129 9.48 29.24 10.62
C GLY A 129 9.30 30.27 11.73
N VAL A 130 9.50 29.79 12.96
CA VAL A 130 10.19 30.59 13.95
C VAL A 130 11.68 30.42 13.67
#